data_AF-A0A369MGB2-F1
#
_entry.id   AF-A0A369MGB2-F1
#
_cell.length_a   1.000
_cell.length_b   1.000
_cell.length_c   1.000
_cell.angle_alpha   90.00
_cell.angle_beta   90.00
_cell.angle_gamma   90.00
#
_symmetry.space_group_name_H-M   'P 1'
#
loop_
_entity.id
_entity.type
_entity.pdbx_description
1 polymer ?
#
loop_
_entity_poly.entity_id
_entity_poly.type
_entity_poly.pdbx_seq_one_letter_code
_entity_poly.pdbx_strand_id
1 'polypeptide(L)'
;MIDGQNDTIVIGLQACAPVFATGSIDDAAEAGEEGSCCNGFQVDWLSEDVRRLLAAHGFTAPDPVDSAARRMVEREVLTPGMPLAAMPVESLYKPWTSLPGSQFGGARGLYLGDAARHVQALYEALKVEVPKRFAAMPDHLSLLCELLALYMEAGNKEAARLLAQDHFDWLDAYDAALDERAEQAASASAFDEEGRAALARGIGQVRAYVALLGELARHAGQSAPTPNEAKTAPTREERKEAK
;
A
#
# COMPACT_ATOMS: atom_id res chain seq x y z
N MET A 1 -16.73 -22.16 6.03
CA MET A 1 -15.29 -22.37 6.28
C MET A 1 -14.62 -21.06 5.94
N ILE A 2 -14.07 -20.40 6.95
CA ILE A 2 -13.25 -19.21 6.75
C ILE A 2 -11.94 -19.73 6.13
N ASP A 3 -11.56 -19.15 5.00
CA ASP A 3 -10.39 -19.56 4.23
C ASP A 3 -9.16 -18.91 4.86
N GLY A 4 -8.38 -19.68 5.63
CA GLY A 4 -7.25 -19.17 6.43
C GLY A 4 -6.18 -18.43 5.60
N GLN A 5 -6.15 -18.67 4.29
CA GLN A 5 -5.31 -17.90 3.38
C GLN A 5 -5.84 -16.47 3.17
N ASN A 6 -7.16 -16.27 3.04
CA ASN A 6 -7.74 -14.93 2.93
C ASN A 6 -7.55 -14.12 4.22
N ASP A 7 -7.68 -14.75 5.39
CA ASP A 7 -7.40 -14.10 6.68
C ASP A 7 -5.95 -13.62 6.75
N THR A 8 -5.01 -14.46 6.31
CA THR A 8 -3.58 -14.09 6.24
C THR A 8 -3.34 -12.92 5.31
N ILE A 9 -4.02 -12.87 4.16
CA ILE A 9 -3.88 -11.75 3.21
C ILE A 9 -4.40 -10.46 3.83
N VAL A 10 -5.58 -10.48 4.46
CA VAL A 10 -6.17 -9.32 5.13
C VAL A 10 -5.24 -8.79 6.23
N ILE A 11 -4.75 -9.67 7.10
CA ILE A 11 -3.80 -9.32 8.16
C ILE A 11 -2.52 -8.70 7.57
N GLY A 12 -2.00 -9.28 6.48
CA GLY A 12 -0.85 -8.76 5.77
C GLY A 12 -1.07 -7.35 5.21
N LEU A 13 -2.22 -7.10 4.58
CA LEU A 13 -2.58 -5.79 4.02
C LEU A 13 -2.67 -4.72 5.11
N GLN A 14 -3.36 -5.01 6.21
CA GLN A 14 -3.53 -4.10 7.34
C GLN A 14 -2.20 -3.79 8.03
N ALA A 15 -1.32 -4.79 8.17
CA ALA A 15 -0.01 -4.58 8.80
C ALA A 15 0.98 -3.80 7.90
N CYS A 16 0.84 -3.90 6.58
CA CYS A 16 1.62 -3.10 5.62
C CYS A 16 1.15 -1.64 5.52
N ALA A 17 -0.14 -1.35 5.70
CA ALA A 17 -0.72 -0.02 5.53
C ALA A 17 0.02 1.12 6.27
N PRO A 18 0.39 0.99 7.57
CA PRO A 18 1.07 2.08 8.29
C PRO A 18 2.50 2.36 7.82
N VAL A 19 3.17 1.40 7.16
CA VAL A 19 4.56 1.56 6.67
C VAL A 19 4.69 2.74 5.70
N PHE A 20 3.66 2.98 4.90
CA PHE A 20 3.65 4.00 3.86
C PHE A 20 3.18 5.37 4.33
N ALA A 21 2.58 5.46 5.52
CA ALA A 21 2.14 6.73 6.07
C ALA A 21 3.30 7.46 6.76
N THR A 22 3.28 8.79 6.70
CA THR A 22 4.12 9.66 7.52
C THR A 22 3.32 10.21 8.69
N GLY A 23 4.01 10.45 9.82
CA GLY A 23 3.40 10.88 11.08
C GLY A 23 3.10 9.70 12.00
N SER A 24 3.39 9.86 13.30
CA SER A 24 3.02 8.86 14.30
C SER A 24 1.50 8.73 14.36
N ILE A 25 1.00 7.56 14.75
CA ILE A 25 -0.39 7.39 15.21
C ILE A 25 -0.73 8.38 16.35
N ASP A 26 0.29 8.96 17.00
CA ASP A 26 0.20 9.94 18.08
C ASP A 26 -0.10 11.38 17.66
N ASP A 27 -0.16 11.74 16.36
CA ASP A 27 -0.53 13.12 15.96
C ASP A 27 -2.02 13.43 16.23
N ALA A 28 -2.78 12.46 16.73
CA ALA A 28 -4.12 12.64 17.27
C ALA A 28 -4.17 12.89 18.80
N ALA A 29 -3.03 12.73 19.51
CA ALA A 29 -2.93 12.90 20.95
C ALA A 29 -2.10 14.14 21.30
N GLU A 30 -2.84 15.23 21.54
CA GLU A 30 -2.53 16.26 22.54
C GLU A 30 -1.29 17.14 22.34
N ALA A 31 -1.58 18.44 22.27
CA ALA A 31 -0.67 19.46 22.74
C ALA A 31 -0.27 19.17 24.19
N GLY A 32 1.00 18.86 24.41
CA GLY A 32 1.63 18.87 25.73
C GLY A 32 1.96 17.49 26.27
N GLU A 33 3.21 17.08 26.10
CA GLU A 33 4.14 16.89 27.21
C GLU A 33 5.54 16.56 26.65
N GLU A 34 6.53 17.33 27.09
CA GLU A 34 7.94 17.07 26.84
C GLU A 34 8.38 15.81 27.59
N GLY A 35 8.87 14.83 26.84
CA GLY A 35 9.68 13.72 27.33
C GLY A 35 9.66 12.58 26.32
N SER A 36 10.68 11.77 26.10
CA SER A 36 12.04 11.70 26.61
C SER A 36 12.66 10.49 25.90
N CYS A 37 13.96 10.55 25.63
CA CYS A 37 14.85 9.43 25.30
C CYS A 37 14.74 8.79 23.91
N CYS A 38 15.70 9.17 23.06
CA CYS A 38 16.27 8.36 22.01
C CYS A 38 16.66 6.97 22.56
N ASN A 39 15.76 5.99 22.47
CA ASN A 39 16.11 4.58 22.56
C ASN A 39 16.02 3.97 21.16
N GLY A 40 17.07 3.27 20.75
CA GLY A 40 17.15 2.53 19.48
C GLY A 40 16.18 1.36 19.43
N PHE A 41 14.89 1.64 19.38
CA PHE A 41 13.86 0.66 19.07
C PHE A 41 13.86 0.38 17.57
N GLN A 42 13.75 -0.88 17.17
CA GLN A 42 13.32 -1.24 15.82
C GLN A 42 11.87 -0.82 15.67
N VAL A 43 11.52 -0.20 14.54
CA VAL A 43 10.11 0.06 14.22
C VAL A 43 9.60 -1.18 13.52
N ASP A 44 9.03 -2.11 14.29
CA ASP A 44 8.50 -3.36 13.76
C ASP A 44 7.01 -3.19 13.45
N TRP A 45 6.71 -2.86 12.20
CA TRP A 45 5.32 -2.74 11.71
C TRP A 45 4.65 -4.11 11.51
N LEU A 46 5.45 -5.18 11.37
CA LEU A 46 4.98 -6.56 11.28
C LEU A 46 5.40 -7.32 12.52
N SER A 47 4.47 -7.58 13.44
CA SER A 47 4.78 -8.41 14.60
C SER A 47 5.35 -9.78 14.17
N GLU A 48 6.20 -10.36 15.02
CA GLU A 48 6.76 -11.70 14.80
C GLU A 48 5.68 -12.76 14.50
N ASP A 49 4.50 -12.63 15.10
CA ASP A 49 3.36 -13.50 14.81
C ASP A 49 2.82 -13.31 13.39
N VAL A 50 2.69 -12.06 12.92
CA VAL A 50 2.28 -11.76 11.54
C VAL A 50 3.34 -12.26 10.55
N ARG A 51 4.63 -12.08 10.85
CA ARG A 51 5.73 -12.60 10.02
C ARG A 51 5.65 -14.11 9.86
N ARG A 52 5.44 -14.83 10.96
CA ARG A 52 5.27 -16.29 10.95
C ARG A 52 4.03 -16.72 10.18
N LEU A 53 2.92 -15.99 10.34
CA LEU A 53 1.68 -16.26 9.62
C LEU A 53 1.86 -16.10 8.11
N LEU A 54 2.48 -14.99 7.68
CA LEU A 54 2.82 -14.72 6.28
C LEU A 54 3.72 -15.83 5.72
N ALA A 55 4.79 -16.18 6.43
CA ALA A 55 5.72 -17.24 6.02
C ALA A 55 5.02 -18.61 5.90
N ALA A 56 4.12 -18.95 6.83
CA ALA A 56 3.36 -20.19 6.79
C ALA A 56 2.44 -20.30 5.55
N HIS A 57 2.09 -19.15 4.94
CA HIS A 57 1.29 -19.08 3.71
C HIS A 57 2.12 -18.72 2.48
N GLY A 58 3.45 -18.78 2.57
CA GLY A 58 4.37 -18.62 1.44
C GLY A 58 4.72 -17.17 1.08
N PHE A 59 4.37 -16.20 1.92
CA PHE A 59 4.74 -14.80 1.72
C PHE A 59 6.07 -14.49 2.40
N THR A 60 6.90 -13.66 1.75
CA THR A 60 8.18 -13.22 2.33
C THR A 60 7.99 -11.92 3.10
N ALA A 61 8.08 -11.98 4.43
CA ALA A 61 7.98 -10.78 5.27
C ALA A 61 9.28 -9.94 5.24
N PRO A 62 9.20 -8.62 5.01
CA PRO A 62 10.36 -7.73 5.02
C PRO A 62 11.09 -7.70 6.36
N ASP A 63 12.41 -7.81 6.37
CA ASP A 63 13.20 -7.70 7.61
C ASP A 63 12.96 -6.36 8.34
N PRO A 64 12.96 -6.36 9.69
CA PRO A 64 12.84 -5.13 10.46
C PRO A 64 14.08 -4.26 10.24
N VAL A 65 13.90 -2.94 10.33
CA VAL A 65 14.97 -1.95 10.20
C VAL A 65 15.10 -1.14 11.49
N ASP A 66 16.29 -0.61 11.73
CA ASP A 66 16.55 0.27 12.87
C ASP A 66 15.80 1.61 12.75
N SER A 67 15.48 2.23 13.89
CA SER A 67 14.72 3.50 13.86
C SER A 67 15.43 4.66 13.17
N ALA A 68 16.76 4.64 13.04
CA ALA A 68 17.46 5.69 12.30
C ALA A 68 17.18 5.57 10.80
N ALA A 69 17.30 4.36 10.25
CA ALA A 69 16.92 4.07 8.87
C ALA A 69 15.44 4.37 8.60
N ARG A 70 14.55 4.03 9.55
CA ARG A 70 13.12 4.34 9.42
C ARG A 70 12.85 5.85 9.38
N ARG A 71 13.40 6.63 10.32
CA ARG A 71 13.25 8.10 10.33
C ARG A 71 13.81 8.74 9.07
N MET A 72 14.93 8.22 8.55
CA MET A 72 15.53 8.71 7.32
C MET A 72 14.60 8.53 6.12
N VAL A 73 14.01 7.32 5.94
CA VAL A 73 13.09 7.09 4.80
C VAL A 73 11.78 7.88 4.95
N GLU A 74 11.24 8.00 6.16
CA GLU A 74 10.05 8.83 6.42
C GLU A 74 10.30 10.29 6.04
N ARG A 75 11.42 10.86 6.51
CA ARG A 75 11.75 12.25 6.29
C ARG A 75 12.15 12.54 4.85
N GLU A 76 13.02 11.73 4.25
CA GLU A 76 13.64 12.07 2.95
C GLU A 76 12.85 11.54 1.75
N VAL A 77 12.10 10.45 1.91
CA VAL A 77 11.46 9.72 0.80
C VAL A 77 9.95 9.80 0.87
N LEU A 78 9.35 9.59 2.04
CA LEU A 78 7.89 9.55 2.20
C LEU A 78 7.29 10.92 2.55
N THR A 79 8.11 11.99 2.57
CA THR A 79 7.65 13.35 2.81
C THR A 79 7.64 14.16 1.50
N PRO A 80 6.51 14.77 1.12
CA PRO A 80 6.43 15.53 -0.12
C PRO A 80 7.33 16.76 -0.10
N GLY A 81 7.93 17.09 -1.24
CA GLY A 81 8.77 18.27 -1.42
C GLY A 81 10.24 18.08 -1.04
N MET A 82 10.64 16.91 -0.53
CA MET A 82 12.04 16.59 -0.31
C MET A 82 12.76 16.21 -1.61
N PRO A 83 14.08 16.42 -1.70
CA PRO A 83 14.85 16.08 -2.91
C PRO A 83 14.75 14.61 -3.32
N LEU A 84 14.60 13.70 -2.35
CA LEU A 84 14.50 12.27 -2.58
C LEU A 84 13.05 11.75 -2.44
N ALA A 85 12.06 12.64 -2.50
CA ALA A 85 10.66 12.26 -2.35
C ALA A 85 10.23 11.23 -3.41
N ALA A 86 9.65 10.14 -2.95
CA ALA A 86 8.94 9.14 -3.73
C ALA A 86 7.69 8.76 -2.94
N MET A 87 6.61 9.51 -3.18
CA MET A 87 5.37 9.35 -2.42
C MET A 87 4.63 8.08 -2.88
N PRO A 88 4.07 7.27 -1.98
CA PRO A 88 3.31 6.06 -2.32
C PRO A 88 1.87 6.40 -2.73
N VAL A 89 1.70 7.17 -3.80
CA VAL A 89 0.41 7.64 -4.30
C VAL A 89 0.25 7.30 -5.77
N GLU A 90 -0.76 6.50 -6.10
CA GLU A 90 -0.95 5.88 -7.43
C GLU A 90 -0.92 6.89 -8.58
N SER A 91 -1.63 8.02 -8.44
CA SER A 91 -1.75 9.06 -9.47
C SER A 91 -0.41 9.68 -9.89
N LEU A 92 0.63 9.57 -9.07
CA LEU A 92 1.97 10.01 -9.45
C LEU A 92 2.63 9.08 -10.47
N TYR A 93 2.24 7.81 -10.53
CA TYR A 93 2.87 6.79 -11.36
C TYR A 93 2.05 6.42 -12.59
N LYS A 94 0.73 6.67 -12.56
CA LYS A 94 -0.17 6.45 -13.70
C LYS A 94 -0.36 7.70 -14.55
N PRO A 95 -0.76 7.58 -15.82
CA PRO A 95 -1.19 8.73 -16.62
C PRO A 95 -2.29 9.51 -15.89
N TRP A 96 -2.18 10.84 -15.89
CA TRP A 96 -3.11 11.70 -15.15
C TRP A 96 -4.55 11.57 -15.68
N THR A 97 -4.73 11.37 -16.99
CA THR A 97 -6.03 10.96 -17.53
C THR A 97 -5.93 10.11 -18.78
N SER A 98 -6.85 9.16 -18.93
CA SER A 98 -6.99 8.37 -20.16
C SER A 98 -7.82 9.09 -21.23
N LEU A 99 -8.36 10.28 -20.94
CA LEU A 99 -9.22 11.03 -21.86
C LEU A 99 -8.44 11.51 -23.10
N PRO A 100 -8.80 11.05 -24.33
CA PRO A 100 -8.15 11.52 -25.54
C PRO A 100 -8.30 13.04 -25.73
N GLY A 101 -7.21 13.70 -26.13
CA GLY A 101 -7.21 15.15 -26.38
C GLY A 101 -7.08 16.02 -25.12
N SER A 102 -6.94 15.43 -23.93
CA SER A 102 -6.57 16.18 -22.72
C SER A 102 -5.14 16.74 -22.83
N GLN A 103 -4.96 17.99 -22.40
CA GLN A 103 -3.64 18.63 -22.30
C GLN A 103 -2.68 17.89 -21.36
N PHE A 104 -3.24 17.10 -20.43
CA PHE A 104 -2.49 16.39 -19.39
C PHE A 104 -2.58 14.86 -19.52
N GLY A 105 -3.13 14.32 -20.63
CA GLY A 105 -3.44 12.88 -20.77
C GLY A 105 -2.34 11.94 -20.27
N GLY A 106 -1.23 11.90 -21.01
CA GLY A 106 -0.08 11.04 -20.69
C GLY A 106 0.86 11.58 -19.61
N ALA A 107 0.57 12.73 -18.99
CA ALA A 107 1.44 13.28 -17.96
C ALA A 107 1.44 12.37 -16.72
N ARG A 108 2.62 12.22 -16.10
CA ARG A 108 2.81 11.51 -14.83
C ARG A 108 3.38 12.47 -13.79
N GLY A 109 3.41 12.05 -12.52
CA GLY A 109 3.91 12.86 -11.41
C GLY A 109 2.92 13.93 -10.95
N LEU A 110 1.64 13.80 -11.29
CA LEU A 110 0.57 14.74 -10.95
C LEU A 110 -0.47 14.06 -10.07
N TYR A 111 -0.78 14.65 -8.92
CA TYR A 111 -1.86 14.19 -8.05
C TYR A 111 -3.24 14.33 -8.70
N LEU A 112 -4.22 13.62 -8.15
CA LEU A 112 -5.64 13.78 -8.47
C LEU A 112 -5.96 13.50 -9.95
N GLY A 113 -5.28 12.51 -10.53
CA GLY A 113 -5.61 11.93 -11.83
C GLY A 113 -6.87 11.05 -11.80
N ASP A 114 -7.17 10.37 -12.91
CA ASP A 114 -8.35 9.49 -13.03
C ASP A 114 -8.37 8.39 -11.97
N ALA A 115 -7.21 7.82 -11.61
CA ALA A 115 -7.09 6.81 -10.55
C ALA A 115 -7.58 7.34 -9.19
N ALA A 116 -7.09 8.51 -8.76
CA ALA A 116 -7.51 9.17 -7.54
C ALA A 116 -9.02 9.47 -7.51
N ARG A 117 -9.57 9.95 -8.64
CA ARG A 117 -11.01 10.22 -8.77
C ARG A 117 -11.84 8.95 -8.65
N HIS A 118 -11.36 7.85 -9.23
CA HIS A 118 -12.03 6.56 -9.14
C HIS A 118 -12.07 6.08 -7.67
N VAL A 119 -10.92 6.08 -6.98
CA VAL A 119 -10.84 5.67 -5.57
C VAL A 119 -11.71 6.57 -4.68
N GLN A 120 -11.73 7.88 -4.94
CA GLN A 120 -12.61 8.81 -4.22
C GLN A 120 -14.10 8.44 -4.40
N ALA A 121 -14.52 8.12 -5.62
CA ALA A 121 -15.90 7.67 -5.88
C ALA A 121 -16.23 6.35 -5.14
N LEU A 122 -15.25 5.44 -4.99
CA LEU A 122 -15.42 4.22 -4.20
C LEU A 122 -15.66 4.54 -2.72
N TYR A 123 -14.87 5.45 -2.12
CA TYR A 123 -15.09 5.88 -0.73
C TYR A 123 -16.46 6.54 -0.54
N GLU A 124 -16.88 7.40 -1.47
CA GLU A 124 -18.19 8.05 -1.43
C GLU A 124 -19.35 7.05 -1.54
N ALA A 125 -19.20 6.01 -2.37
CA ALA A 125 -20.17 4.94 -2.54
C ALA A 125 -20.27 4.06 -1.29
N LEU A 126 -19.13 3.76 -0.66
CA LEU A 126 -19.03 2.97 0.57
C LEU A 126 -19.38 3.77 1.83
N LYS A 127 -19.54 5.10 1.73
CA LYS A 127 -19.72 6.01 2.88
C LYS A 127 -18.56 5.92 3.87
N VAL A 128 -17.36 5.74 3.35
CA VAL A 128 -16.10 5.77 4.11
C VAL A 128 -15.56 7.19 4.11
N GLU A 129 -15.26 7.72 5.29
CA GLU A 129 -14.62 9.03 5.41
C GLU A 129 -13.10 8.88 5.22
N VAL A 130 -12.54 9.67 4.30
CA VAL A 130 -11.10 9.74 4.09
C VAL A 130 -10.49 10.67 5.17
N PRO A 131 -9.49 10.21 5.95
CA PRO A 131 -8.83 11.06 6.94
C PRO A 131 -8.25 12.33 6.29
N LYS A 132 -8.37 13.48 6.97
CA LYS A 132 -7.96 14.80 6.44
C LYS A 132 -6.53 14.82 5.87
N ARG A 133 -5.60 14.10 6.51
CA ARG A 133 -4.20 14.00 6.04
C ARG A 133 -4.06 13.40 4.64
N PHE A 134 -5.03 12.59 4.21
CA PHE A 134 -5.07 11.97 2.88
C PHE A 134 -6.04 12.66 1.92
N ALA A 135 -6.67 13.79 2.29
CA ALA A 135 -7.68 14.44 1.46
C ALA A 135 -7.17 14.84 0.06
N ALA A 136 -5.87 15.13 -0.07
CA ALA A 136 -5.22 15.44 -1.34
C ALA A 136 -4.67 14.21 -2.09
N MET A 137 -4.74 13.03 -1.48
CA MET A 137 -4.18 11.76 -1.97
C MET A 137 -5.08 10.57 -1.57
N PRO A 138 -6.32 10.52 -2.08
CA PRO A 138 -7.25 9.42 -1.75
C PRO A 138 -6.73 8.05 -2.22
N ASP A 139 -5.88 8.04 -3.22
CA ASP A 139 -5.18 6.89 -3.82
C ASP A 139 -3.80 6.63 -3.21
N HIS A 140 -3.61 7.02 -1.95
CA HIS A 140 -2.42 6.68 -1.18
C HIS A 140 -2.40 5.17 -0.85
N LEU A 141 -1.24 4.53 -0.98
CA LEU A 141 -1.10 3.07 -0.86
C LEU A 141 -1.63 2.52 0.47
N SER A 142 -1.41 3.24 1.58
CA SER A 142 -2.02 2.90 2.88
C SER A 142 -3.55 2.75 2.78
N LEU A 143 -4.24 3.69 2.13
CA LEU A 143 -5.69 3.66 2.00
C LEU A 143 -6.16 2.59 1.01
N LEU A 144 -5.37 2.31 -0.03
CA LEU A 144 -5.65 1.22 -0.98
C LEU A 144 -5.54 -0.16 -0.30
N CYS A 145 -4.59 -0.34 0.62
CA CYS A 145 -4.46 -1.56 1.43
C CYS A 145 -5.69 -1.76 2.31
N GLU A 146 -6.13 -0.73 3.02
CA GLU A 146 -7.34 -0.76 3.85
C GLU A 146 -8.60 -1.04 3.02
N LEU A 147 -8.73 -0.41 1.84
CA LEU A 147 -9.87 -0.62 0.95
C LEU A 147 -9.91 -2.06 0.39
N LEU A 148 -8.75 -2.63 0.04
CA LEU A 148 -8.65 -4.00 -0.41
C LEU A 148 -9.02 -4.99 0.71
N ALA A 149 -8.47 -4.77 1.91
CA ALA A 149 -8.79 -5.56 3.10
C ALA A 149 -10.30 -5.51 3.38
N LEU A 150 -10.92 -4.33 3.34
CA LEU A 150 -12.36 -4.15 3.53
C LEU A 150 -13.19 -4.99 2.53
N TYR A 151 -12.84 -4.99 1.24
CA TYR A 151 -13.55 -5.82 0.25
C TYR A 151 -13.38 -7.31 0.51
N MET A 152 -12.19 -7.75 0.93
CA MET A 152 -11.92 -9.14 1.27
C MET A 152 -12.69 -9.59 2.52
N GLU A 153 -12.70 -8.79 3.58
CA GLU A 153 -13.45 -9.03 4.81
C GLU A 153 -14.96 -9.09 4.55
N ALA A 154 -15.46 -8.22 3.67
CA ALA A 154 -16.85 -8.24 3.23
C ALA A 154 -17.19 -9.45 2.31
N GLY A 155 -16.19 -10.25 1.93
CA GLY A 155 -16.35 -11.36 0.99
C GLY A 155 -16.66 -10.92 -0.45
N ASN A 156 -16.45 -9.64 -0.78
CA ASN A 156 -16.71 -9.09 -2.11
C ASN A 156 -15.52 -9.35 -3.04
N LYS A 157 -15.40 -10.61 -3.45
CA LYS A 157 -14.30 -11.13 -4.27
C LYS A 157 -14.10 -10.38 -5.59
N GLU A 158 -15.19 -9.96 -6.23
CA GLU A 158 -15.12 -9.24 -7.50
C GLU A 158 -14.57 -7.82 -7.31
N ALA A 159 -15.03 -7.09 -6.29
CA ALA A 159 -14.50 -5.78 -5.99
C ALA A 159 -13.03 -5.84 -5.56
N ALA A 160 -12.65 -6.82 -4.72
CA ALA A 160 -11.26 -7.03 -4.33
C ALA A 160 -10.37 -7.33 -5.56
N ARG A 161 -10.86 -8.16 -6.49
CA ARG A 161 -10.16 -8.46 -7.74
C ARG A 161 -9.98 -7.24 -8.64
N LEU A 162 -11.04 -6.48 -8.88
CA LEU A 162 -10.97 -5.28 -9.71
C LEU A 162 -10.04 -4.25 -9.08
N LEU A 163 -10.16 -4.01 -7.77
CA LEU A 163 -9.29 -3.08 -7.05
C LEU A 163 -7.82 -3.52 -7.14
N ALA A 164 -7.51 -4.81 -6.90
CA ALA A 164 -6.14 -5.31 -7.01
C ALA A 164 -5.57 -5.19 -8.43
N GLN A 165 -6.40 -5.39 -9.46
CA GLN A 165 -5.96 -5.26 -10.85
C GLN A 165 -5.77 -3.81 -11.27
N ASP A 166 -6.67 -2.92 -10.87
CA ASP A 166 -6.72 -1.56 -11.37
C ASP A 166 -5.93 -0.58 -10.50
N HIS A 167 -5.66 -0.89 -9.22
CA HIS A 167 -5.06 0.05 -8.26
C HIS A 167 -3.76 -0.45 -7.60
N PHE A 168 -3.24 -1.62 -7.99
CA PHE A 168 -1.93 -2.12 -7.57
C PHE A 168 -1.00 -2.41 -8.76
N ASP A 169 -1.42 -2.12 -9.99
CA ASP A 169 -0.64 -2.30 -11.24
C ASP A 169 0.54 -1.32 -11.40
N TRP A 170 0.61 -0.30 -10.55
CA TRP A 170 1.64 0.73 -10.56
C TRP A 170 2.82 0.46 -9.61
N LEU A 171 2.74 -0.60 -8.79
CA LEU A 171 3.75 -0.89 -7.77
C LEU A 171 5.15 -1.11 -8.35
N ASP A 172 5.27 -1.69 -9.55
CA ASP A 172 6.57 -1.85 -10.23
C ASP A 172 7.19 -0.48 -10.59
N ALA A 173 6.36 0.49 -10.99
CA ALA A 173 6.83 1.84 -11.27
C ALA A 173 7.23 2.59 -9.99
N TYR A 174 6.58 2.28 -8.87
CA TYR A 174 6.96 2.81 -7.57
C TYR A 174 8.25 2.18 -7.04
N ASP A 175 8.43 0.87 -7.17
CA ASP A 175 9.69 0.20 -6.81
C ASP A 175 10.87 0.76 -7.62
N ALA A 176 10.69 0.93 -8.93
CA ALA A 176 11.70 1.56 -9.79
C ALA A 176 12.02 3.00 -9.34
N ALA A 177 11.01 3.75 -8.89
CA ALA A 177 11.22 5.08 -8.34
C ALA A 177 12.02 5.04 -7.02
N LEU A 178 11.75 4.07 -6.15
CA LEU A 178 12.50 3.89 -4.91
C LEU A 178 13.96 3.49 -5.18
N ASP A 179 14.20 2.62 -6.17
CA ASP A 179 15.54 2.20 -6.59
C ASP A 179 16.37 3.39 -7.08
N GLU A 180 15.80 4.23 -7.94
CA GLU A 180 16.43 5.48 -8.40
C GLU A 180 16.80 6.40 -7.22
N ARG A 181 15.93 6.49 -6.21
CA ARG A 181 16.16 7.30 -5.00
C ARG A 181 17.28 6.74 -4.15
N ALA A 182 17.45 5.41 -4.11
CA ALA A 182 18.58 4.77 -3.45
C ALA A 182 19.91 5.12 -4.14
N GLU A 183 19.94 5.12 -5.48
CA GLU A 183 21.12 5.53 -6.26
C GLU A 183 21.47 7.01 -6.05
N GLN A 184 20.46 7.89 -6.08
CA GLN A 184 20.63 9.32 -5.81
C GLN A 184 21.12 9.56 -4.38
N ALA A 185 20.54 8.88 -3.39
CA ALA A 185 20.96 8.93 -1.99
C ALA A 185 22.42 8.50 -1.81
N ALA A 186 22.86 7.44 -2.49
CA ALA A 186 24.21 6.91 -2.39
C ALA A 186 25.30 7.91 -2.83
N SER A 187 24.97 8.83 -3.74
CA SER A 187 25.89 9.85 -4.25
C SER A 187 25.65 11.26 -3.69
N ALA A 188 24.60 11.46 -2.90
CA ALA A 188 24.24 12.76 -2.35
C ALA A 188 25.25 13.23 -1.29
N SER A 189 25.81 14.42 -1.53
CA SER A 189 26.73 15.10 -0.61
C SER A 189 26.05 15.72 0.62
N ALA A 190 24.70 15.79 0.60
CA ALA A 190 23.89 16.28 1.71
C ALA A 190 23.88 15.34 2.93
N PHE A 191 24.29 14.07 2.75
CA PHE A 191 24.34 13.07 3.82
C PHE A 191 25.78 12.68 4.11
N ASP A 192 26.07 12.30 5.35
CA ASP A 192 27.31 11.61 5.71
C ASP A 192 27.20 10.10 5.39
N GLU A 193 28.27 9.34 5.67
CA GLU A 193 28.30 7.90 5.38
C GLU A 193 27.24 7.12 6.15
N GLU A 194 27.03 7.46 7.42
CA GLU A 194 26.02 6.83 8.26
C GLU A 194 24.60 7.13 7.76
N GLY A 195 24.31 8.38 7.42
CA GLY A 195 23.03 8.81 6.85
C GLY A 195 22.74 8.13 5.52
N ARG A 196 23.73 8.01 4.63
CA ARG A 196 23.58 7.25 3.37
C ARG A 196 23.28 5.78 3.63
N ALA A 197 24.00 5.15 4.55
CA ALA A 197 23.76 3.74 4.89
C ALA A 197 22.39 3.51 5.53
N ALA A 198 21.95 4.41 6.42
CA ALA A 198 20.62 4.37 7.03
C ALA A 198 19.52 4.54 5.98
N LEU A 199 19.67 5.49 5.06
CA LEU A 199 18.70 5.72 3.99
C LEU A 199 18.63 4.53 3.02
N ALA A 200 19.77 3.93 2.65
CA ALA A 200 19.80 2.73 1.83
C ALA A 200 19.06 1.56 2.48
N ARG A 201 19.26 1.31 3.79
CA ARG A 201 18.50 0.30 4.54
C ARG A 201 17.01 0.62 4.59
N GLY A 202 16.65 1.88 4.85
CA GLY A 202 15.25 2.32 4.92
C GLY A 202 14.52 2.16 3.58
N ILE A 203 15.14 2.58 2.48
CA ILE A 203 14.58 2.40 1.12
C ILE A 203 14.46 0.91 0.79
N GLY A 204 15.50 0.11 1.06
CA GLY A 204 15.47 -1.33 0.85
C GLY A 204 14.31 -2.00 1.59
N GLN A 205 14.02 -1.57 2.82
CA GLN A 205 12.87 -2.06 3.57
C GLN A 205 11.53 -1.69 2.90
N VAL A 206 11.34 -0.42 2.51
CA VAL A 206 10.10 0.01 1.84
C VAL A 206 9.87 -0.78 0.56
N ARG A 207 10.92 -1.02 -0.23
CA ARG A 207 10.84 -1.85 -1.45
C ARG A 207 10.42 -3.28 -1.16
N ALA A 208 10.94 -3.89 -0.09
CA ALA A 208 10.50 -5.21 0.34
C ALA A 208 9.00 -5.23 0.75
N TYR A 209 8.50 -4.17 1.39
CA TYR A 209 7.05 -4.03 1.66
C TYR A 209 6.22 -3.85 0.38
N VAL A 210 6.72 -3.12 -0.62
CA VAL A 210 6.07 -2.99 -1.93
C VAL A 210 5.97 -4.37 -2.61
N ALA A 211 7.03 -5.17 -2.57
CA ALA A 211 7.03 -6.53 -3.12
C ALA A 211 6.01 -7.43 -2.41
N LEU A 212 5.99 -7.43 -1.07
CA LEU A 212 4.99 -8.15 -0.28
C LEU A 212 3.56 -7.72 -0.64
N LEU A 213 3.30 -6.41 -0.75
CA LEU A 213 1.98 -5.90 -1.15
C LEU A 213 1.58 -6.35 -2.55
N GLY A 214 2.51 -6.36 -3.51
CA GLY A 214 2.25 -6.88 -4.85
C GLY A 214 1.88 -8.37 -4.84
N GLU A 215 2.51 -9.16 -3.99
CA GLU A 215 2.12 -10.56 -3.75
C GLU A 215 0.72 -10.67 -3.16
N LEU A 216 0.45 -9.96 -2.05
CA LEU A 216 -0.83 -9.99 -1.36
C LEU A 216 -1.99 -9.56 -2.28
N ALA A 217 -1.82 -8.47 -3.04
CA ALA A 217 -2.82 -7.98 -3.98
C ALA A 217 -3.09 -8.98 -5.11
N ARG A 218 -2.06 -9.62 -5.67
CA ARG A 218 -2.24 -10.67 -6.68
C ARG A 218 -3.03 -11.86 -6.13
N HIS A 219 -2.73 -12.30 -4.92
CA HIS A 219 -3.47 -13.39 -4.28
C HIS A 219 -4.93 -12.99 -3.99
N ALA A 220 -5.16 -11.77 -3.49
CA ALA A 220 -6.50 -11.22 -3.28
C ALA A 220 -7.34 -11.24 -4.57
N GLY A 221 -6.72 -10.90 -5.70
CA GLY A 221 -7.38 -10.93 -7.02
C GLY A 221 -7.60 -12.32 -7.62
N GLN A 222 -6.89 -13.35 -7.14
CA GLN A 222 -7.04 -14.73 -7.61
C GLN A 222 -8.07 -15.54 -6.82
N SER A 223 -8.41 -15.12 -5.60
CA SER A 223 -9.42 -15.78 -4.75
C SER A 223 -10.87 -15.69 -5.27
N ALA A 224 -11.10 -15.00 -6.40
CA ALA A 224 -12.38 -14.85 -7.08
C ALA A 224 -12.58 -15.93 -8.17
N PRO A 225 -13.75 -16.60 -8.24
CA PRO A 225 -14.03 -17.49 -9.36
C PRO A 225 -14.04 -16.69 -10.67
N THR A 226 -13.49 -17.27 -11.74
CA THR A 226 -13.50 -16.61 -13.05
C THR A 226 -14.95 -16.48 -13.55
N PRO A 227 -15.30 -15.50 -14.40
CA PRO A 227 -16.65 -15.33 -14.93
C PRO A 227 -17.23 -16.58 -15.62
N ASN A 228 -16.37 -17.52 -16.02
CA ASN A 228 -16.76 -18.78 -16.64
C ASN A 228 -17.30 -19.81 -15.63
N GLU A 229 -16.88 -19.73 -14.36
CA GLU A 229 -17.34 -20.62 -13.27
C GLU A 229 -18.64 -20.14 -12.63
N ALA A 230 -18.96 -18.84 -12.73
CA ALA A 230 -20.25 -18.30 -12.30
C ALA A 230 -21.42 -18.75 -13.21
N LYS A 231 -21.14 -19.15 -14.45
CA LYS A 231 -22.14 -19.69 -15.40
C LYS A 231 -22.47 -21.17 -15.19
N THR A 232 -21.67 -21.91 -14.43
CA THR A 232 -21.88 -23.35 -14.16
C THR A 232 -22.52 -23.61 -12.79
N ALA A 233 -22.77 -22.57 -11.99
CA ALA A 233 -23.52 -22.71 -10.75
C ALA A 233 -25.00 -23.00 -11.07
N PRO A 234 -25.58 -24.13 -10.61
CA PRO A 234 -26.95 -24.47 -10.91
C PRO A 234 -27.88 -23.42 -10.34
N THR A 235 -28.77 -22.93 -11.21
CA THR A 235 -29.78 -21.93 -10.91
C THR A 235 -30.71 -22.41 -9.80
N ARG A 236 -31.37 -21.46 -9.14
CA ARG A 236 -32.31 -21.75 -8.04
C ARG A 236 -33.46 -22.68 -8.45
N GLU A 237 -33.76 -22.75 -9.76
CA GLU A 237 -34.75 -23.66 -10.33
C GLU A 237 -34.19 -25.09 -10.48
N GLU A 238 -32.97 -25.24 -11.00
CA GLU A 238 -32.30 -26.54 -11.11
C GLU A 238 -32.06 -27.22 -9.74
N ARG A 239 -31.90 -26.42 -8.67
CA ARG A 239 -31.80 -26.95 -7.29
C ARG A 239 -33.12 -27.46 -6.70
N LYS A 240 -34.27 -27.10 -7.29
CA LYS A 240 -35.58 -27.60 -6.85
C LYS A 240 -35.96 -28.92 -7.51
N GLU A 241 -35.43 -29.23 -8.69
CA GLU A 241 -35.70 -30.48 -9.41
C GLU A 241 -34.83 -31.66 -8.94
N ALA A 242 -33.73 -31.38 -8.24
CA ALA A 242 -32.81 -32.40 -7.72
C ALA A 242 -33.16 -32.91 -6.30
N LYS A 243 -34.40 -32.73 -5.83
CA LYS A 243 -34.83 -33.11 -4.47
C LYS A 243 -36.08 -33.98 -4.45
#